data_AF-A0A504X4M4-F1
#
_entry.id   AF-A0A504X4M4-F1
#
_cell.length_a   1.000
_cell.length_b   1.000
_cell.length_c   1.000
_cell.angle_alpha   90.00
_cell.angle_beta   90.00
_cell.angle_gamma   90.00
#
_symmetry.space_group_name_H-M   'P 1'
#
loop_
_entity.id
_entity.type
_entity.pdbx_description
1 polymer ?
#
loop_
_entity_poly.entity_id
_entity_poly.type
_entity_poly.pdbx_seq_one_letter_code
_entity_poly.pdbx_strand_id
1 'polypeptide(L)'
;MGLLRQVLDPNRRCVDLSDQRGGLTAGVLESLRTFLRYNDRYVHLCVSDNVLGSAAIAGLCALIKRHPHLIALEAQHCGLLDKDFRFYVGPAILTMRHLTFVDLSRNCGLTDVSAETLARILVETDVETVRLFGTSLTECGGRVIATAAANTTTLVSCELPFTVGSAVLEDIEVCTRRNRAHRAILNNASAHYTRLQVRRSRLPCPPALKHMEANPMVAIDELLSLESKPGAPPRSPTLLPPSLSSSVPSAQVPSSFAAASVANTKVASTAVTRRGKVTPDSLDEVTMWDWADPAMSTTLHCLYLLDRQAQLAPNRANSVVAQMRYFVVAHEFQAEEDVELSVFKDEILCATEGIAQDGWIKVEVTMDARRRGFVPISYLREISAAEASASMPAPASSAPPSAGESTSPMRTPQRAGGESPARAALANTTISTSLNLGNCSDVVKKGSSPSLQPMRSPETAAAHAAPTSSSIHLTPAQQAAGPVNRHLLENPNAVVDAFMKNEVYFNQLMQRRASALAQMQSGLEEAMTEVAACKDRSAVLTRKLHDLDGVVERERQRWMDRVEEEKAHVSRSAPYSAPLAVPVSCGTTPVRSPIIGPRSGLGRSVLDDDSPRQLRA
;
A
#
# COMPACT_ATOMS: atom_id res chain seq x y z
N MET A 1 -15.39 -29.07 23.17
CA MET A 1 -14.62 -29.63 22.03
C MET A 1 -15.38 -29.68 20.70
N GLY A 2 -16.72 -29.77 20.66
CA GLY A 2 -17.47 -29.90 19.39
C GLY A 2 -17.48 -28.66 18.46
N LEU A 3 -17.41 -27.44 19.00
CA LEU A 3 -17.45 -26.20 18.20
C LEU A 3 -16.16 -25.95 17.39
N LEU A 4 -15.03 -26.54 17.79
CA LEU A 4 -13.74 -26.38 17.11
C LEU A 4 -13.70 -27.00 15.71
N ARG A 5 -14.59 -27.96 15.40
CA ARG A 5 -14.62 -28.63 14.08
C ARG A 5 -15.36 -27.84 13.00
N GLN A 6 -16.25 -26.92 13.37
CA GLN A 6 -16.94 -26.07 12.39
C GLN A 6 -16.13 -24.82 12.04
N VAL A 7 -15.32 -24.33 12.98
CA VAL A 7 -14.55 -23.08 12.81
C VAL A 7 -13.26 -23.29 12.02
N LEU A 8 -12.64 -24.46 12.10
CA LEU A 8 -11.37 -24.74 11.43
C LEU A 8 -11.61 -25.69 10.26
N ASP A 9 -11.30 -25.25 9.04
CA ASP A 9 -11.27 -26.09 7.84
C ASP A 9 -9.79 -26.36 7.45
N PRO A 10 -9.25 -27.55 7.81
CA PRO A 10 -7.85 -27.89 7.52
C PRO A 10 -7.57 -28.11 6.03
N ASN A 11 -8.61 -28.38 5.23
CA ASN A 11 -8.48 -28.63 3.79
C ASN A 11 -8.35 -27.30 3.05
N ARG A 12 -9.16 -26.31 3.43
CA ARG A 12 -9.07 -24.95 2.89
C ARG A 12 -8.02 -24.09 3.57
N ARG A 13 -7.40 -24.58 4.65
CA ARG A 13 -6.49 -23.80 5.50
C ARG A 13 -7.18 -22.51 5.99
N CYS A 14 -8.47 -22.63 6.30
CA CYS A 14 -9.37 -21.52 6.62
C CYS A 14 -9.81 -21.57 8.08
N VAL A 15 -9.85 -20.41 8.73
CA VAL A 15 -10.60 -20.19 9.96
C VAL A 15 -11.89 -19.48 9.58
N ASP A 16 -12.99 -20.21 9.61
CA ASP A 16 -14.32 -19.74 9.30
C ASP A 16 -15.08 -19.38 10.58
N LEU A 17 -15.21 -18.08 10.82
CA LEU A 17 -15.98 -17.49 11.90
C LEU A 17 -17.21 -16.76 11.34
N SER A 18 -17.72 -17.15 10.18
CA SER A 18 -18.92 -16.52 9.62
C SER A 18 -20.19 -16.82 10.43
N ASP A 19 -21.18 -15.93 10.35
CA ASP A 19 -22.53 -16.06 10.95
C ASP A 19 -22.54 -16.48 12.44
N GLN A 20 -21.70 -15.88 13.28
CA GLN A 20 -21.73 -16.15 14.72
C GLN A 20 -22.86 -15.39 15.43
N ARG A 21 -23.76 -14.72 14.69
CA ARG A 21 -24.92 -13.95 15.20
C ARG A 21 -24.55 -12.94 16.29
N GLY A 22 -23.42 -12.25 16.12
CA GLY A 22 -22.87 -11.30 17.11
C GLY A 22 -22.02 -11.96 18.21
N GLY A 23 -21.79 -13.27 18.13
CA GLY A 23 -20.94 -14.02 19.04
C GLY A 23 -19.44 -13.76 18.88
N LEU A 24 -19.02 -13.02 17.84
CA LEU A 24 -17.62 -12.70 17.61
C LEU A 24 -17.15 -11.56 18.53
N THR A 25 -16.92 -11.91 19.79
CA THR A 25 -16.42 -11.00 20.82
C THR A 25 -14.90 -10.85 20.77
N ALA A 26 -14.37 -9.81 21.41
CA ALA A 26 -12.93 -9.61 21.54
C ALA A 26 -12.21 -10.81 22.19
N GLY A 27 -12.85 -11.50 23.14
CA GLY A 27 -12.29 -12.69 23.79
C GLY A 27 -12.13 -13.89 22.86
N VAL A 28 -13.04 -14.05 21.90
CA VAL A 28 -12.94 -15.10 20.87
C VAL A 28 -11.78 -14.79 19.92
N LEU A 29 -11.65 -13.54 19.47
CA LEU A 29 -10.55 -13.11 18.61
C LEU A 29 -9.19 -13.18 19.31
N GLU A 30 -9.13 -12.90 20.62
CA GLU A 30 -7.91 -13.06 21.42
C GLU A 30 -7.51 -14.53 21.59
N SER A 31 -8.49 -15.40 21.80
CA SER A 31 -8.28 -16.85 21.86
C SER A 31 -7.77 -17.36 20.50
N LEU A 32 -8.38 -16.89 19.41
CA LEU A 32 -7.93 -17.22 18.06
C LEU A 32 -6.53 -16.69 17.77
N ARG A 33 -6.21 -15.46 18.20
CA ARG A 33 -4.87 -14.88 18.08
C ARG A 33 -3.84 -15.75 18.79
N THR A 34 -4.15 -16.24 19.99
CA THR A 34 -3.28 -17.14 20.75
C THR A 34 -3.10 -18.48 20.05
N PHE A 35 -4.17 -19.03 19.48
CA PHE A 35 -4.13 -20.25 18.67
C PHE A 35 -3.27 -20.09 17.41
N LEU A 36 -3.50 -19.02 16.64
CA LEU A 36 -2.80 -18.74 15.39
C LEU A 36 -1.33 -18.36 15.58
N ARG A 37 -0.93 -17.88 16.76
CA ARG A 37 0.48 -17.60 17.10
C ARG A 37 1.41 -18.79 16.89
N TYR A 38 0.90 -20.01 17.07
CA TYR A 38 1.65 -21.25 16.92
C TYR A 38 1.25 -22.05 15.68
N ASN A 39 0.40 -21.48 14.81
CA ASN A 39 -0.14 -22.14 13.64
C ASN A 39 -0.07 -21.23 12.41
N ASP A 40 0.95 -21.44 11.58
CA ASP A 40 1.12 -20.84 10.24
C ASP A 40 0.30 -21.59 9.15
N ARG A 41 -0.28 -22.74 9.51
CA ARG A 41 -1.06 -23.54 8.58
C ARG A 41 -2.31 -22.82 8.09
N TYR A 42 -2.96 -22.00 8.89
CA TYR A 42 -4.18 -21.30 8.47
C TYR A 42 -3.81 -19.95 7.83
N VAL A 43 -4.20 -19.78 6.56
CA VAL A 43 -3.83 -18.61 5.74
C VAL A 43 -5.06 -17.82 5.29
N HIS A 44 -6.26 -18.34 5.55
CA HIS A 44 -7.51 -17.69 5.24
C HIS A 44 -8.30 -17.44 6.53
N LEU A 45 -8.74 -16.22 6.73
CA LEU A 45 -9.61 -15.81 7.83
C LEU A 45 -10.93 -15.25 7.28
N CYS A 46 -12.05 -15.89 7.63
CA CYS A 46 -13.39 -15.41 7.32
C CYS A 46 -14.11 -15.00 8.61
N VAL A 47 -14.54 -13.74 8.69
CA VAL A 47 -15.30 -13.17 9.80
C VAL A 47 -16.63 -12.56 9.33
N SER A 48 -17.06 -12.92 8.12
CA SER A 48 -18.25 -12.40 7.44
C SER A 48 -19.55 -12.58 8.25
N ASP A 49 -20.54 -11.72 8.01
CA ASP A 49 -21.87 -11.77 8.63
C ASP A 49 -21.85 -11.66 10.17
N ASN A 50 -20.86 -10.91 10.70
CA ASN A 50 -20.78 -10.57 12.12
C ASN A 50 -20.73 -9.06 12.30
N VAL A 51 -21.68 -8.48 13.04
CA VAL A 51 -21.59 -7.07 13.44
C VAL A 51 -20.44 -6.90 14.43
N LEU A 52 -19.36 -6.26 13.99
CA LEU A 52 -18.15 -6.08 14.81
C LEU A 52 -18.26 -4.81 15.64
N GLY A 53 -18.33 -4.95 16.97
CA GLY A 53 -18.16 -3.83 17.88
C GLY A 53 -16.70 -3.34 17.93
N SER A 54 -16.45 -2.14 18.46
CA SER A 54 -15.11 -1.55 18.55
C SER A 54 -14.07 -2.47 19.21
N ALA A 55 -14.45 -3.19 20.28
CA ALA A 55 -13.58 -4.15 20.94
C ALA A 55 -13.23 -5.36 20.06
N ALA A 56 -14.19 -5.86 19.28
CA ALA A 56 -13.96 -6.94 18.32
C ALA A 56 -13.07 -6.47 17.16
N ILE A 57 -13.29 -5.26 16.65
CA ILE A 57 -12.44 -4.64 15.62
C ILE A 57 -10.99 -4.51 16.12
N ALA A 58 -10.79 -4.05 17.36
CA ALA A 58 -9.46 -3.97 17.97
C ALA A 58 -8.80 -5.37 18.07
N GLY A 59 -9.56 -6.38 18.51
CA GLY A 59 -9.10 -7.77 18.55
C GLY A 59 -8.71 -8.32 17.18
N LEU A 60 -9.52 -8.04 16.15
CA LEU A 60 -9.27 -8.43 14.77
C LEU A 60 -8.00 -7.77 14.25
N CYS A 61 -7.84 -6.46 14.46
CA CYS A 61 -6.64 -5.73 14.05
C CYS A 61 -5.38 -6.26 14.74
N ALA A 62 -5.46 -6.62 16.02
CA ALA A 62 -4.34 -7.18 16.76
C ALA A 62 -3.98 -8.61 16.29
N LEU A 63 -4.97 -9.39 15.84
CA LEU A 63 -4.76 -10.69 15.21
C LEU A 63 -4.06 -10.53 13.86
N ILE A 64 -4.61 -9.67 12.99
CA ILE A 64 -4.06 -9.36 11.66
C ILE A 64 -2.59 -8.95 11.75
N LYS A 65 -2.26 -7.97 12.61
CA LYS A 65 -0.90 -7.45 12.75
C LYS A 65 0.12 -8.50 13.23
N ARG A 66 -0.33 -9.55 13.92
CA ARG A 66 0.53 -10.60 14.47
C ARG A 66 0.64 -11.85 13.59
N HIS A 67 -0.16 -11.95 12.52
CA HIS A 67 -0.18 -13.12 11.65
C HIS A 67 0.15 -12.74 10.21
N PRO A 68 1.45 -12.58 9.87
CA PRO A 68 1.88 -12.13 8.55
C PRO A 68 1.68 -13.17 7.44
N HIS A 69 1.26 -14.39 7.78
CA HIS A 69 1.02 -15.47 6.84
C HIS A 69 -0.43 -15.52 6.32
N LEU A 70 -1.30 -14.60 6.76
CA LEU A 70 -2.63 -14.46 6.19
C LEU A 70 -2.53 -13.99 4.73
N ILE A 71 -3.17 -14.76 3.85
CA ILE A 71 -3.22 -14.57 2.39
C ILE A 71 -4.61 -14.10 1.96
N ALA A 72 -5.65 -14.45 2.72
CA ALA A 72 -7.03 -14.07 2.45
C ALA A 72 -7.75 -13.57 3.70
N LEU A 73 -8.47 -12.46 3.56
CA LEU A 73 -9.31 -11.87 4.59
C LEU A 73 -10.71 -11.61 4.03
N GLU A 74 -11.71 -12.27 4.60
CA GLU A 74 -13.13 -12.07 4.31
C GLU A 74 -13.81 -11.40 5.51
N ALA A 75 -14.30 -10.17 5.34
CA ALA A 75 -15.02 -9.41 6.35
C ALA A 75 -16.28 -8.78 5.75
N GLN A 76 -17.09 -9.61 5.10
CA GLN A 76 -18.32 -9.17 4.45
C GLN A 76 -19.39 -8.85 5.49
N HIS A 77 -20.22 -7.83 5.24
CA HIS A 77 -21.37 -7.50 6.09
C HIS A 77 -21.01 -7.40 7.59
N CYS A 78 -19.83 -6.87 7.90
CA CYS A 78 -19.32 -6.77 9.26
C CYS A 78 -19.77 -5.50 10.01
N GLY A 79 -20.54 -4.63 9.35
CA GLY A 79 -20.95 -3.34 9.88
C GLY A 79 -19.79 -2.34 9.98
N LEU A 80 -18.74 -2.49 9.16
CA LEU A 80 -17.59 -1.60 9.20
C LEU A 80 -17.96 -0.18 8.74
N LEU A 81 -17.55 0.81 9.54
CA LEU A 81 -17.68 2.23 9.24
C LEU A 81 -16.35 2.81 8.74
N ASP A 82 -16.40 3.94 8.05
CA ASP A 82 -15.19 4.64 7.56
C ASP A 82 -14.15 4.89 8.65
N LYS A 83 -14.56 5.31 9.85
CA LYS A 83 -13.64 5.52 10.96
C LYS A 83 -12.92 4.22 11.37
N ASP A 84 -13.66 3.12 11.42
CA ASP A 84 -13.12 1.85 11.90
C ASP A 84 -12.14 1.29 10.88
N PHE A 85 -12.48 1.45 9.61
CA PHE A 85 -11.63 1.06 8.50
C PHE A 85 -10.37 1.91 8.39
N ARG A 86 -10.48 3.25 8.35
CA ARG A 86 -9.33 4.14 8.16
C ARG A 86 -8.33 4.09 9.30
N PHE A 87 -8.80 4.05 10.54
CA PHE A 87 -7.93 4.17 11.71
C PHE A 87 -7.46 2.82 12.26
N TYR A 88 -8.18 1.73 12.01
CA TYR A 88 -7.83 0.42 12.58
C TYR A 88 -7.61 -0.66 11.53
N VAL A 89 -8.64 -1.02 10.76
CA VAL A 89 -8.60 -2.21 9.89
C VAL A 89 -7.63 -2.00 8.70
N GLY A 90 -7.69 -0.85 8.03
CA GLY A 90 -6.84 -0.51 6.90
C GLY A 90 -5.35 -0.51 7.26
N PRO A 91 -4.91 0.21 8.32
CA PRO A 91 -3.55 0.14 8.82
C PRO A 91 -3.12 -1.28 9.22
N ALA A 92 -4.02 -2.09 9.76
CA ALA A 92 -3.72 -3.49 10.07
C ALA A 92 -3.50 -4.31 8.79
N ILE A 93 -4.36 -4.16 7.77
CA ILE A 93 -4.22 -4.81 6.46
C ILE A 93 -2.88 -4.44 5.79
N LEU A 94 -2.46 -3.17 5.87
CA LEU A 94 -1.19 -2.72 5.30
C LEU A 94 0.05 -3.40 5.92
N THR A 95 -0.07 -4.01 7.10
CA THR A 95 1.01 -4.83 7.67
C THR A 95 1.14 -6.21 7.01
N MET A 96 0.12 -6.66 6.27
CA MET A 96 0.10 -7.94 5.57
C MET A 96 0.65 -7.82 4.15
N ARG A 97 1.95 -8.08 3.98
CA ARG A 97 2.59 -8.00 2.66
C ARG A 97 2.11 -9.07 1.66
N HIS A 98 1.70 -10.23 2.16
CA HIS A 98 1.32 -11.39 1.33
C HIS A 98 -0.18 -11.57 1.13
N LEU A 99 -0.97 -10.55 1.48
CA LEU A 99 -2.41 -10.59 1.32
C LEU A 99 -2.75 -10.53 -0.17
N THR A 100 -3.39 -11.58 -0.70
CA THR A 100 -3.79 -11.65 -2.11
C THR A 100 -5.29 -11.43 -2.30
N PHE A 101 -6.10 -11.66 -1.27
CA PHE A 101 -7.56 -11.60 -1.35
C PHE A 101 -8.15 -10.81 -0.19
N VAL A 102 -8.94 -9.79 -0.51
CA VAL A 102 -9.63 -8.95 0.47
C VAL A 102 -11.09 -8.79 0.06
N ASP A 103 -11.98 -9.22 0.93
CA ASP A 103 -13.42 -9.04 0.75
C ASP A 103 -14.01 -8.16 1.86
N LEU A 104 -14.43 -6.96 1.47
CA LEU A 104 -15.07 -5.96 2.32
C LEU A 104 -16.49 -5.65 1.82
N SER A 105 -17.06 -6.53 1.00
CA SER A 105 -18.39 -6.34 0.42
C SER A 105 -19.48 -6.23 1.49
N ARG A 106 -20.59 -5.59 1.13
CA ARG A 106 -21.78 -5.38 1.99
C ARG A 106 -21.53 -4.61 3.29
N ASN A 107 -20.42 -3.87 3.37
CA ASN A 107 -20.19 -2.89 4.44
C ASN A 107 -20.64 -1.50 3.96
N CYS A 108 -21.94 -1.20 4.09
CA CYS A 108 -22.53 0.06 3.64
C CYS A 108 -21.98 1.30 4.37
N GLY A 109 -21.29 1.13 5.51
CA GLY A 109 -20.61 2.19 6.23
C GLY A 109 -19.27 2.62 5.61
N LEU A 110 -18.80 1.92 4.57
CA LEU A 110 -17.63 2.32 3.78
C LEU A 110 -18.08 3.24 2.64
N THR A 111 -17.67 4.50 2.70
CA THR A 111 -17.97 5.56 1.73
C THR A 111 -16.68 6.03 1.03
N ASP A 112 -16.78 7.10 0.25
CA ASP A 112 -15.63 7.73 -0.42
C ASP A 112 -14.51 8.14 0.54
N VAL A 113 -14.84 8.36 1.82
CA VAL A 113 -13.88 8.69 2.88
C VAL A 113 -12.86 7.56 3.08
N SER A 114 -13.26 6.31 2.87
CA SER A 114 -12.38 5.13 2.95
C SER A 114 -11.58 4.85 1.66
N ALA A 115 -11.90 5.51 0.55
CA ALA A 115 -11.32 5.21 -0.76
C ALA A 115 -9.81 5.43 -0.80
N GLU A 116 -9.30 6.45 -0.11
CA GLU A 116 -7.86 6.72 -0.03
C GLU A 116 -7.10 5.58 0.69
N THR A 117 -7.66 5.04 1.78
CA THR A 117 -7.06 3.90 2.49
C THR A 117 -7.11 2.63 1.65
N LEU A 118 -8.21 2.40 0.92
CA LEU A 118 -8.30 1.30 -0.06
C LEU A 118 -7.26 1.44 -1.18
N ALA A 119 -7.08 2.65 -1.71
CA ALA A 119 -6.07 2.95 -2.71
C ALA A 119 -4.65 2.64 -2.20
N ARG A 120 -4.32 3.01 -0.95
CA ARG A 120 -3.04 2.63 -0.35
C ARG A 120 -2.87 1.12 -0.24
N ILE A 121 -3.91 0.39 0.19
CA ILE A 121 -3.86 -1.08 0.27
C ILE A 121 -3.51 -1.66 -1.11
N LEU A 122 -4.17 -1.20 -2.18
CA LEU A 122 -3.86 -1.64 -3.53
C LEU A 122 -2.40 -1.37 -3.94
N VAL A 123 -1.85 -0.21 -3.59
CA VAL A 123 -0.50 0.21 -3.99
C VAL A 123 0.61 -0.43 -3.15
N GLU A 124 0.38 -0.61 -1.85
CA GLU A 124 1.40 -1.03 -0.88
C GLU A 124 1.42 -2.53 -0.59
N THR A 125 0.41 -3.28 -1.05
CA THR A 125 0.29 -4.73 -0.81
C THR A 125 0.20 -5.51 -2.12
N ASP A 126 0.41 -6.82 -2.05
CA ASP A 126 0.33 -7.74 -3.20
C ASP A 126 -1.10 -8.23 -3.48
N VAL A 127 -2.12 -7.41 -3.15
CA VAL A 127 -3.52 -7.82 -3.29
C VAL A 127 -3.88 -8.04 -4.76
N GLU A 128 -4.39 -9.23 -5.06
CA GLU A 128 -4.80 -9.66 -6.39
C GLU A 128 -6.31 -9.51 -6.60
N THR A 129 -7.11 -9.67 -5.55
CA THR A 129 -8.57 -9.59 -5.62
C THR A 129 -9.11 -8.72 -4.50
N VAL A 130 -9.88 -7.70 -4.88
CA VAL A 130 -10.63 -6.85 -3.95
C VAL A 130 -12.12 -6.90 -4.27
N ARG A 131 -12.95 -7.11 -3.24
CA ARG A 131 -14.41 -7.07 -3.36
C ARG A 131 -15.01 -6.01 -2.44
N LEU A 132 -15.75 -5.09 -3.05
CA LEU A 132 -16.33 -3.91 -2.43
C LEU A 132 -17.81 -3.70 -2.84
N PHE A 133 -18.45 -4.65 -3.52
CA PHE A 133 -19.85 -4.53 -3.89
C PHE A 133 -20.73 -4.38 -2.64
N GLY A 134 -21.80 -3.58 -2.71
CA GLY A 134 -22.67 -3.30 -1.55
C GLY A 134 -22.06 -2.38 -0.49
N THR A 135 -20.94 -1.71 -0.78
CA THR A 135 -20.48 -0.52 -0.03
C THR A 135 -21.21 0.74 -0.54
N SER A 136 -21.04 1.87 0.14
CA SER A 136 -21.63 3.17 -0.24
C SER A 136 -20.63 4.07 -0.99
N LEU A 137 -19.67 3.47 -1.70
CA LEU A 137 -18.73 4.20 -2.56
C LEU A 137 -19.48 4.85 -3.73
N THR A 138 -19.18 6.11 -4.01
CA THR A 138 -19.69 6.84 -5.17
C THR A 138 -18.63 6.87 -6.28
N GLU A 139 -18.96 7.54 -7.38
CA GLU A 139 -18.02 7.80 -8.48
C GLU A 139 -16.73 8.49 -8.00
N CYS A 140 -16.79 9.34 -6.97
CA CYS A 140 -15.62 10.04 -6.44
C CYS A 140 -14.62 9.07 -5.81
N GLY A 141 -15.05 8.22 -4.87
CA GLY A 141 -14.20 7.19 -4.28
C GLY A 141 -13.77 6.13 -5.29
N GLY A 142 -14.66 5.79 -6.23
CA GLY A 142 -14.37 4.89 -7.35
C GLY A 142 -13.20 5.37 -8.21
N ARG A 143 -13.15 6.66 -8.57
CA ARG A 143 -12.02 7.26 -9.33
C ARG A 143 -10.69 7.17 -8.59
N VAL A 144 -10.68 7.36 -7.28
CA VAL A 144 -9.47 7.21 -6.44
C VAL A 144 -8.96 5.76 -6.51
N ILE A 145 -9.87 4.79 -6.40
CA ILE A 145 -9.53 3.36 -6.52
C ILE A 145 -9.06 3.01 -7.94
N ALA A 146 -9.70 3.53 -8.98
CA ALA A 146 -9.29 3.32 -10.37
C ALA A 146 -7.89 3.86 -10.66
N THR A 147 -7.57 5.05 -10.14
CA THR A 147 -6.23 5.64 -10.24
C THR A 147 -5.19 4.77 -9.55
N ALA A 148 -5.49 4.24 -8.36
CA ALA A 148 -4.62 3.31 -7.67
C ALA A 148 -4.45 1.98 -8.44
N ALA A 149 -5.53 1.43 -9.00
CA ALA A 149 -5.50 0.21 -9.81
C ALA A 149 -4.66 0.37 -11.09
N ALA A 150 -4.67 1.54 -11.72
CA ALA A 150 -3.80 1.81 -12.88
C ALA A 150 -2.30 1.73 -12.54
N ASN A 151 -1.96 2.13 -11.31
CA ASN A 151 -0.59 2.16 -10.79
C ASN A 151 -0.10 0.79 -10.27
N THR A 152 -0.97 -0.21 -10.18
CA THR A 152 -0.61 -1.56 -9.69
C THR A 152 -0.57 -2.56 -10.83
N THR A 153 0.27 -3.59 -10.69
CA THR A 153 0.37 -4.70 -11.66
C THR A 153 -0.09 -6.04 -11.08
N THR A 154 -0.35 -6.08 -9.77
CA THR A 154 -0.75 -7.25 -8.98
C THR A 154 -2.25 -7.49 -9.01
N LEU A 155 -3.05 -6.41 -9.07
CA LEU A 155 -4.52 -6.48 -9.03
C LEU A 155 -5.08 -7.18 -10.28
N VAL A 156 -5.70 -8.34 -10.08
CA VAL A 156 -6.30 -9.21 -11.12
C VAL A 156 -7.82 -9.04 -11.20
N SER A 157 -8.48 -8.81 -10.07
CA SER A 157 -9.93 -8.65 -9.98
C SER A 157 -10.29 -7.55 -8.97
N CYS A 158 -11.20 -6.66 -9.34
CA CYS A 158 -11.71 -5.62 -8.46
C CYS A 158 -13.21 -5.45 -8.70
N GLU A 159 -14.01 -5.84 -7.72
CA GLU A 159 -15.47 -5.75 -7.79
C GLU A 159 -15.95 -4.53 -6.99
N LEU A 160 -16.38 -3.46 -7.66
CA LEU A 160 -16.90 -2.23 -7.05
C LEU A 160 -18.43 -2.19 -7.06
N PRO A 161 -19.08 -1.39 -6.20
CA PRO A 161 -20.54 -1.24 -6.25
C PRO A 161 -20.97 -0.44 -7.48
N PHE A 162 -22.15 -0.73 -8.04
CA PHE A 162 -22.68 -0.03 -9.23
C PHE A 162 -22.84 1.50 -9.05
N THR A 163 -22.88 1.98 -7.81
CA THR A 163 -22.94 3.40 -7.45
C THR A 163 -21.69 4.19 -7.86
N VAL A 164 -20.58 3.53 -8.21
CA VAL A 164 -19.39 4.21 -8.76
C VAL A 164 -19.55 4.66 -10.21
N GLY A 165 -20.59 4.20 -10.91
CA GLY A 165 -20.84 4.53 -12.32
C GLY A 165 -20.08 3.64 -13.31
N SER A 166 -20.60 3.51 -14.53
CA SER A 166 -20.07 2.61 -15.56
C SER A 166 -18.66 2.99 -16.03
N ALA A 167 -18.37 4.29 -16.18
CA ALA A 167 -17.06 4.76 -16.62
C ALA A 167 -15.92 4.27 -15.70
N VAL A 168 -16.11 4.39 -14.38
CA VAL A 168 -15.13 3.91 -13.39
C VAL A 168 -14.99 2.38 -13.44
N LEU A 169 -16.09 1.65 -13.63
CA LEU A 169 -16.06 0.19 -13.75
C LEU A 169 -15.29 -0.25 -15.01
N GLU A 170 -15.49 0.43 -16.14
CA GLU A 170 -14.74 0.20 -17.38
C GLU A 170 -13.24 0.47 -17.20
N ASP A 171 -12.87 1.57 -16.54
CA ASP A 171 -11.46 1.90 -16.24
C ASP A 171 -10.79 0.80 -15.41
N ILE A 172 -11.48 0.30 -14.37
CA ILE A 172 -11.01 -0.81 -13.54
C ILE A 172 -10.89 -2.10 -14.36
N GLU A 173 -11.83 -2.37 -15.26
CA GLU A 173 -11.78 -3.56 -16.13
C GLU A 173 -10.58 -3.50 -17.08
N VAL A 174 -10.30 -2.34 -17.68
CA VAL A 174 -9.13 -2.13 -18.52
C VAL A 174 -7.84 -2.38 -17.72
N CYS A 175 -7.75 -1.84 -16.50
CA CYS A 175 -6.59 -2.04 -15.62
C CYS A 175 -6.38 -3.52 -15.26
N THR A 176 -7.43 -4.21 -14.81
CA THR A 176 -7.36 -5.62 -14.41
C THR A 176 -7.12 -6.55 -15.61
N ARG A 177 -7.66 -6.23 -16.79
CA ARG A 177 -7.37 -6.94 -18.05
C ARG A 177 -5.89 -6.82 -18.43
N ARG A 178 -5.32 -5.62 -18.36
CA ARG A 178 -3.88 -5.38 -18.57
C ARG A 178 -3.04 -6.19 -17.59
N ASN A 179 -3.39 -6.17 -16.31
CA ASN A 179 -2.65 -6.89 -15.27
C ASN A 179 -2.72 -8.42 -15.46
N ARG A 180 -3.89 -8.96 -15.86
CA ARG A 180 -4.05 -10.38 -16.26
C ARG A 180 -3.15 -10.76 -17.43
N ALA A 181 -3.11 -9.92 -18.48
CA ALA A 181 -2.24 -10.15 -19.63
C ALA A 181 -0.75 -10.14 -19.23
N HIS A 182 -0.34 -9.15 -18.43
CA HIS A 182 1.02 -9.07 -17.90
C HIS A 182 1.40 -10.32 -17.08
N ARG A 183 0.52 -10.79 -16.20
CA ARG A 183 0.74 -12.01 -15.42
C ARG A 183 0.83 -13.26 -16.28
N ALA A 184 0.01 -13.37 -17.34
CA ALA A 184 0.09 -14.47 -18.30
C ALA A 184 1.46 -14.50 -19.02
N ILE A 185 1.99 -13.34 -19.41
CA ILE A 185 3.32 -13.21 -20.02
C ILE A 185 4.40 -13.69 -19.03
N LEU A 186 4.36 -13.24 -17.78
CA LEU A 186 5.32 -13.65 -16.75
C LEU A 186 5.25 -15.16 -16.47
N ASN A 187 4.05 -15.74 -16.38
CA ASN A 187 3.87 -17.18 -16.18
C ASN A 187 4.42 -17.99 -17.36
N ASN A 188 4.20 -17.53 -18.60
CA ASN A 188 4.74 -18.16 -19.80
C ASN A 188 6.28 -18.10 -19.82
N ALA A 189 6.87 -16.94 -19.47
CA ALA A 189 8.31 -16.78 -19.36
C ALA A 189 8.90 -17.70 -18.27
N SER A 190 8.28 -17.75 -17.10
CA SER A 190 8.69 -18.63 -15.99
C SER A 190 8.67 -20.11 -16.41
N ALA A 191 7.57 -20.56 -17.03
CA ALA A 191 7.45 -21.92 -17.55
C ALA A 191 8.52 -22.24 -18.62
N HIS A 192 8.86 -21.27 -19.46
CA HIS A 192 9.94 -21.40 -20.44
C HIS A 192 11.31 -21.57 -19.75
N TYR A 193 11.61 -20.77 -18.73
CA TYR A 193 12.84 -20.89 -17.94
C TYR A 193 12.94 -22.24 -17.22
N THR A 194 11.87 -22.72 -16.59
CA THR A 194 11.85 -24.04 -15.95
C THR A 194 12.14 -25.16 -16.97
N ARG A 195 11.57 -25.07 -18.18
CA ARG A 195 11.85 -26.03 -19.26
C ARG A 195 13.32 -26.01 -19.72
N LEU A 196 13.95 -24.84 -19.76
CA LEU A 196 15.37 -24.72 -20.11
C LEU A 196 16.30 -25.31 -19.04
N GLN A 197 15.98 -25.13 -17.75
CA GLN A 197 16.76 -25.72 -16.66
C GLN A 197 16.73 -27.25 -16.67
N VAL A 198 15.56 -27.85 -16.93
CA VAL A 198 15.42 -29.32 -17.07
C VAL A 198 16.21 -29.87 -18.26
N ARG A 199 16.49 -29.07 -19.29
CA ARG A 199 17.33 -29.51 -20.42
C ARG A 199 18.82 -29.45 -20.11
N ARG A 200 19.28 -28.51 -19.28
CA ARG A 200 20.69 -28.43 -18.86
C ARG A 200 21.13 -29.65 -18.02
N SER A 201 20.23 -30.25 -17.25
CA SER A 201 20.52 -31.48 -16.50
C SER A 201 20.54 -32.77 -17.35
N ARG A 202 20.22 -32.68 -18.65
CA ARG A 202 20.34 -33.79 -19.62
C ARG A 202 21.42 -33.56 -20.68
N LEU A 203 22.34 -32.62 -20.46
CA LEU A 203 23.55 -32.59 -21.26
C LEU A 203 24.33 -33.89 -20.95
N PRO A 204 24.66 -34.71 -21.97
CA PRO A 204 25.45 -35.91 -21.76
C PRO A 204 26.75 -35.50 -21.08
N CYS A 205 27.02 -36.08 -19.90
CA CYS A 205 28.33 -35.95 -19.27
C CYS A 205 29.38 -36.32 -20.32
N PRO A 206 30.36 -35.45 -20.60
CA PRO A 206 31.39 -35.77 -21.58
C PRO A 206 32.04 -37.10 -21.17
N PRO A 207 32.11 -38.11 -22.07
CA PRO A 207 32.58 -39.46 -21.74
C PRO A 207 34.09 -39.55 -21.42
N ALA A 208 34.78 -38.43 -21.19
CA ALA A 208 36.24 -38.38 -21.06
C ALA A 208 36.65 -37.74 -19.74
N LEU A 209 36.46 -38.44 -18.63
CA LEU A 209 37.20 -38.22 -17.37
C LEU A 209 37.14 -39.47 -16.47
N LYS A 210 37.22 -40.66 -17.09
CA LYS A 210 37.56 -41.92 -16.41
C LYS A 210 39.04 -42.24 -16.67
N HIS A 211 39.95 -41.44 -16.13
CA HIS A 211 41.35 -41.82 -15.91
C HIS A 211 42.10 -40.70 -15.16
N MET A 212 41.80 -40.52 -13.88
CA MET A 212 42.84 -40.16 -12.92
C MET A 212 42.62 -41.04 -11.69
N GLU A 213 43.26 -42.20 -11.82
CA GLU A 213 43.48 -43.20 -10.81
C GLU A 213 44.12 -42.55 -9.58
N ALA A 214 43.44 -42.70 -8.45
CA ALA A 214 43.93 -42.29 -7.15
C ALA A 214 45.15 -43.15 -6.79
N ASN A 215 46.25 -42.46 -6.51
CA ASN A 215 47.47 -43.02 -5.96
C ASN A 215 47.22 -43.34 -4.46
N PRO A 216 47.36 -44.57 -3.97
CA PRO A 216 47.12 -44.91 -2.57
C PRO A 216 48.40 -44.68 -1.75
N MET A 217 48.46 -43.59 -0.99
CA MET A 217 49.47 -43.46 0.06
C MET A 217 48.88 -43.77 1.44
N VAL A 218 49.20 -44.98 1.88
CA VAL A 218 49.73 -45.35 3.21
C VAL A 218 48.90 -44.93 4.43
N ALA A 219 48.21 -45.93 4.97
CA ALA A 219 47.78 -46.01 6.36
C ALA A 219 49.01 -46.14 7.28
N ILE A 220 49.05 -45.31 8.33
CA ILE A 220 49.80 -45.61 9.56
C ILE A 220 48.78 -45.58 10.69
N ASP A 221 48.68 -46.73 11.34
CA ASP A 221 47.86 -47.07 12.49
C ASP A 221 48.80 -47.06 13.70
N GLU A 222 48.54 -46.24 14.73
CA GLU A 222 49.16 -46.40 16.05
C GLU A 222 48.34 -45.72 17.17
N LEU A 223 47.62 -46.58 17.89
CA LEU A 223 47.21 -46.63 19.32
C LEU A 223 47.51 -45.46 20.29
N LEU A 224 46.51 -45.18 21.16
CA LEU A 224 46.55 -45.06 22.66
C LEU A 224 45.24 -44.37 23.15
N SER A 225 44.24 -45.03 23.74
CA SER A 225 44.07 -45.48 25.15
C SER A 225 44.43 -44.46 26.25
N LEU A 226 43.40 -44.00 27.01
CA LEU A 226 43.33 -43.70 28.47
C LEU A 226 42.04 -42.87 28.75
N GLU A 227 40.99 -43.40 29.38
CA GLU A 227 40.74 -43.51 30.84
C GLU A 227 40.55 -42.12 31.50
N SER A 228 39.36 -41.70 31.97
CA SER A 228 38.89 -41.94 33.35
C SER A 228 37.41 -41.49 33.62
N LYS A 229 36.60 -42.44 34.11
CA LYS A 229 35.70 -42.49 35.31
C LYS A 229 35.02 -41.24 35.97
N PRO A 230 33.99 -41.44 36.87
CA PRO A 230 32.81 -40.59 37.05
C PRO A 230 32.66 -39.96 38.45
N GLY A 231 31.63 -39.11 38.65
CA GLY A 231 31.25 -38.60 39.98
C GLY A 231 29.82 -38.04 40.08
N ALA A 232 28.91 -38.82 40.68
CA ALA A 232 27.81 -38.34 41.54
C ALA A 232 28.34 -38.20 42.99
N PRO A 233 27.61 -37.82 44.09
CA PRO A 233 26.14 -37.72 44.37
C PRO A 233 25.82 -36.48 45.30
N PRO A 234 24.81 -36.40 46.24
CA PRO A 234 23.67 -37.27 46.61
C PRO A 234 22.28 -36.63 46.88
N ARG A 235 21.26 -37.52 46.86
CA ARG A 235 20.02 -37.73 47.67
C ARG A 235 19.60 -36.61 48.67
N SER A 236 18.32 -36.26 48.85
CA SER A 236 17.19 -37.12 49.33
C SER A 236 15.81 -36.36 49.30
N PRO A 237 14.70 -36.83 49.94
CA PRO A 237 13.55 -37.50 49.32
C PRO A 237 12.21 -36.72 49.46
N THR A 238 11.09 -37.30 48.98
CA THR A 238 9.81 -37.46 49.73
C THR A 238 8.51 -37.24 48.90
N LEU A 239 7.65 -38.27 48.91
CA LEU A 239 6.17 -38.35 48.76
C LEU A 239 5.44 -38.21 47.38
N LEU A 240 4.92 -39.37 46.96
CA LEU A 240 3.69 -39.72 46.20
C LEU A 240 2.38 -39.18 46.85
N PRO A 241 1.13 -39.42 46.33
CA PRO A 241 0.58 -39.83 44.99
C PRO A 241 -0.72 -39.01 44.62
N PRO A 242 -1.76 -39.48 43.86
CA PRO A 242 -1.91 -40.57 42.86
C PRO A 242 -2.56 -40.22 41.49
N SER A 243 -2.21 -41.07 40.51
CA SER A 243 -2.93 -41.67 39.36
C SER A 243 -4.26 -41.12 38.81
N LEU A 244 -4.37 -41.09 37.47
CA LEU A 244 -5.47 -41.72 36.73
C LEU A 244 -5.02 -42.20 35.32
N SER A 245 -5.54 -43.37 34.99
CA SER A 245 -5.39 -44.24 33.83
C SER A 245 -5.94 -43.70 32.50
N SER A 246 -5.35 -44.08 31.35
CA SER A 246 -6.13 -44.69 30.25
C SER A 246 -5.23 -45.38 29.21
N SER A 247 -5.75 -46.49 28.72
CA SER A 247 -5.22 -47.53 27.86
C SER A 247 -5.26 -47.22 26.36
N VAL A 248 -4.24 -47.67 25.62
CA VAL A 248 -4.22 -47.73 24.14
C VAL A 248 -4.14 -49.20 23.71
N PRO A 249 -4.94 -49.67 22.75
CA PRO A 249 -4.69 -50.94 22.09
C PRO A 249 -4.01 -50.75 20.73
N SER A 250 -2.94 -51.52 20.54
CA SER A 250 -2.32 -51.88 19.26
C SER A 250 -3.05 -53.06 18.63
N ALA A 251 -3.25 -53.05 17.31
CA ALA A 251 -3.45 -54.22 16.46
C ALA A 251 -3.23 -53.79 14.99
N GLN A 252 -2.15 -54.20 14.34
CA GLN A 252 -1.98 -55.44 13.55
C GLN A 252 -2.30 -55.28 12.07
N VAL A 253 -1.27 -55.60 11.28
CA VAL A 253 -1.20 -55.81 9.83
C VAL A 253 -2.02 -57.04 9.45
N PRO A 254 -2.55 -57.13 8.22
CA PRO A 254 -2.17 -58.29 7.42
C PRO A 254 -1.90 -57.99 5.94
N SER A 255 -0.99 -58.79 5.40
CA SER A 255 -0.57 -58.88 4.01
C SER A 255 -1.42 -59.85 3.19
N SER A 256 -1.51 -59.53 1.88
CA SER A 256 -1.63 -60.40 0.69
C SER A 256 -2.84 -61.31 0.50
N PHE A 257 -3.54 -61.15 -0.64
CA PHE A 257 -3.61 -62.16 -1.71
C PHE A 257 -4.04 -61.51 -3.04
N ALA A 258 -3.50 -62.04 -4.15
CA ALA A 258 -3.65 -61.58 -5.53
C ALA A 258 -4.80 -62.29 -6.28
N ALA A 259 -5.34 -61.65 -7.33
CA ALA A 259 -5.55 -62.25 -8.66
C ALA A 259 -6.26 -61.30 -9.66
N ALA A 260 -5.56 -61.09 -10.79
CA ALA A 260 -6.02 -60.96 -12.18
C ALA A 260 -7.30 -60.17 -12.57
N SER A 261 -7.13 -59.17 -13.45
CA SER A 261 -7.69 -59.24 -14.81
C SER A 261 -7.02 -58.22 -15.74
N VAL A 262 -6.66 -58.73 -16.92
CA VAL A 262 -5.99 -58.10 -18.05
C VAL A 262 -6.99 -57.29 -18.88
N ALA A 263 -6.62 -56.07 -19.29
CA ALA A 263 -7.16 -55.44 -20.49
C ALA A 263 -6.07 -54.56 -21.13
N ASN A 264 -5.60 -55.02 -22.29
CA ASN A 264 -4.64 -54.36 -23.15
C ASN A 264 -5.25 -53.09 -23.77
N THR A 265 -4.59 -51.94 -23.60
CA THR A 265 -4.70 -50.83 -24.56
C THR A 265 -3.32 -50.41 -25.06
N LYS A 266 -3.15 -50.74 -26.34
CA LYS A 266 -2.02 -50.56 -27.23
C LYS A 266 -1.70 -49.06 -27.37
N VAL A 267 -0.51 -48.67 -26.93
CA VAL A 267 0.07 -47.34 -27.18
C VAL A 267 0.48 -47.27 -28.65
N ALA A 268 -0.23 -46.47 -29.43
CA ALA A 268 0.18 -46.07 -30.77
C ALA A 268 0.96 -44.76 -30.69
N SER A 269 2.22 -44.80 -31.13
CA SER A 269 3.07 -43.63 -31.33
C SER A 269 2.50 -42.75 -32.44
N THR A 270 1.91 -41.60 -32.08
CA THR A 270 1.63 -40.52 -33.03
C THR A 270 2.82 -39.59 -33.11
N ALA A 271 3.45 -39.56 -34.29
CA ALA A 271 4.42 -38.57 -34.69
C ALA A 271 3.79 -37.16 -34.62
N VAL A 272 4.40 -36.27 -33.84
CA VAL A 272 4.02 -34.87 -33.76
C VAL A 272 4.58 -34.16 -35.00
N THR A 273 3.70 -33.90 -35.96
CA THR A 273 3.93 -32.94 -37.04
C THR A 273 4.13 -31.54 -36.46
N ARG A 274 5.27 -30.92 -36.76
CA ARG A 274 5.57 -29.51 -36.50
C ARG A 274 4.45 -28.64 -37.06
N ARG A 275 3.70 -27.98 -36.19
CA ARG A 275 2.74 -26.93 -36.55
C ARG A 275 3.54 -25.70 -36.99
N GLY A 276 3.36 -25.29 -38.25
CA GLY A 276 3.98 -24.10 -38.82
C GLY A 276 3.61 -22.85 -38.01
N LYS A 277 4.59 -21.97 -37.84
CA LYS A 277 4.42 -20.63 -37.29
C LYS A 277 3.49 -19.87 -38.25
N VAL A 278 2.38 -19.35 -37.75
CA VAL A 278 1.43 -18.54 -38.53
C VAL A 278 2.18 -17.27 -38.95
N THR A 279 2.35 -17.08 -40.25
CA THR A 279 2.77 -15.80 -40.84
C THR A 279 1.64 -14.79 -40.59
N PRO A 280 1.92 -13.60 -40.02
CA PRO A 280 0.91 -12.57 -39.89
C PRO A 280 0.44 -12.12 -41.28
N ASP A 281 -0.87 -11.99 -41.45
CA ASP A 281 -1.51 -11.68 -42.73
C ASP A 281 -1.38 -10.18 -43.12
N SER A 282 -0.77 -9.36 -42.24
CA SER A 282 -0.57 -7.93 -42.42
C SER A 282 0.76 -7.45 -41.81
N LEU A 283 1.46 -6.55 -42.51
CA LEU A 283 2.67 -5.87 -42.02
C LEU A 283 2.39 -4.90 -40.86
N ASP A 284 1.13 -4.49 -40.68
CA ASP A 284 0.74 -3.54 -39.62
C ASP A 284 0.59 -4.21 -38.23
N GLU A 285 0.52 -5.55 -38.18
CA GLU A 285 0.47 -6.31 -36.92
C GLU A 285 1.86 -6.69 -36.40
N VAL A 286 2.92 -6.42 -37.17
CA VAL A 286 4.28 -6.79 -36.81
C VAL A 286 4.92 -5.67 -36.01
N THR A 287 5.07 -5.87 -34.70
CA THR A 287 5.72 -4.90 -33.84
C THR A 287 7.24 -5.00 -33.99
N MET A 288 7.98 -3.93 -33.65
CA MET A 288 9.46 -3.94 -33.67
C MET A 288 10.06 -5.12 -32.88
N TRP A 289 9.32 -5.66 -31.90
CA TRP A 289 9.68 -6.80 -31.08
C TRP A 289 9.73 -8.13 -31.84
N ASP A 290 8.98 -8.26 -32.93
CA ASP A 290 8.90 -9.47 -33.74
C ASP A 290 10.11 -9.62 -34.69
N TRP A 291 10.86 -8.53 -34.91
CA TRP A 291 12.07 -8.47 -35.73
C TRP A 291 13.38 -8.52 -34.92
N ALA A 292 13.29 -8.35 -33.60
CA ALA A 292 14.47 -8.35 -32.76
C ALA A 292 15.00 -9.78 -32.54
N ASP A 293 16.29 -10.00 -32.81
CA ASP A 293 17.03 -11.17 -32.32
C ASP A 293 16.64 -11.43 -30.85
N PRO A 294 16.39 -12.67 -30.41
CA PRO A 294 16.08 -12.98 -29.01
C PRO A 294 17.02 -12.32 -27.98
N ALA A 295 18.29 -12.12 -28.32
CA ALA A 295 19.24 -11.38 -27.49
C ALA A 295 18.95 -9.86 -27.44
N MET A 296 18.56 -9.25 -28.55
CA MET A 296 18.12 -7.84 -28.61
C MET A 296 16.77 -7.63 -27.92
N SER A 297 15.81 -8.54 -28.07
CA SER A 297 14.51 -8.48 -27.38
C SER A 297 14.71 -8.47 -25.86
N THR A 298 15.60 -9.32 -25.35
CA THR A 298 15.98 -9.34 -23.93
C THR A 298 16.64 -8.04 -23.50
N THR A 299 17.53 -7.48 -24.33
CA THR A 299 18.26 -6.24 -24.02
C THR A 299 17.33 -5.02 -24.01
N LEU A 300 16.43 -4.91 -24.99
CA LEU A 300 15.41 -3.86 -25.07
C LEU A 300 14.39 -3.97 -23.92
N HIS A 301 14.05 -5.20 -23.49
CA HIS A 301 13.21 -5.41 -22.31
C HIS A 301 13.91 -4.96 -21.02
N CYS A 302 15.20 -5.25 -20.85
CA CYS A 302 15.99 -4.76 -19.72
C CYS A 302 16.10 -3.23 -19.72
N LEU A 303 16.33 -2.60 -20.88
CA LEU A 303 16.37 -1.14 -21.01
C LEU A 303 15.01 -0.50 -20.70
N TYR A 304 13.91 -1.10 -21.17
CA TYR A 304 12.55 -0.65 -20.84
C TYR A 304 12.24 -0.75 -19.33
N LEU A 305 12.67 -1.83 -18.66
CA LEU A 305 12.51 -1.98 -17.22
C LEU A 305 13.35 -0.96 -16.44
N LEU A 306 14.59 -0.67 -16.88
CA LEU A 306 15.45 0.35 -16.28
C LEU A 306 14.90 1.76 -16.48
N ASP A 307 14.40 2.09 -17.67
CA ASP A 307 13.74 3.36 -17.97
C ASP A 307 12.46 3.53 -17.14
N ARG A 308 11.64 2.49 -17.03
CA ARG A 308 10.44 2.52 -16.17
C ARG A 308 10.81 2.65 -14.68
N GLN A 309 11.89 2.03 -14.22
CA GLN A 309 12.40 2.24 -12.86
C GLN A 309 12.92 3.66 -12.64
N ALA A 310 13.60 4.25 -13.63
CA ALA A 310 14.08 5.63 -13.60
C ALA A 310 12.93 6.64 -13.61
N GLN A 311 11.83 6.36 -14.33
CA GLN A 311 10.61 7.18 -14.34
C GLN A 311 9.80 7.08 -13.03
N LEU A 312 9.89 5.95 -12.32
CA LEU A 312 9.26 5.76 -11.01
C LEU A 312 10.14 6.28 -9.85
N ALA A 313 11.44 6.46 -10.05
CA ALA A 313 12.36 7.01 -9.05
C ALA A 313 11.98 8.43 -8.54
N PRO A 314 11.60 9.42 -9.38
CA PRO A 314 11.16 10.72 -8.89
C PRO A 314 9.82 10.64 -8.13
N ASN A 315 8.94 9.68 -8.46
CA ASN A 315 7.68 9.49 -7.75
C ASN A 315 7.88 8.79 -6.38
N ARG A 316 8.90 7.95 -6.24
CA ARG A 316 9.33 7.42 -4.93
C ARG A 316 10.05 8.45 -4.08
N ALA A 317 10.81 9.36 -4.68
CA ALA A 317 11.39 10.49 -3.96
C ALA A 317 10.29 11.47 -3.49
N ASN A 318 9.33 11.82 -4.36
CA ASN A 318 8.27 12.76 -4.01
C ASN A 318 7.18 12.20 -3.07
N SER A 319 7.01 10.87 -2.99
CA SER A 319 6.07 10.24 -2.05
C SER A 319 6.66 10.00 -0.65
N VAL A 320 7.97 10.15 -0.46
CA VAL A 320 8.66 9.97 0.84
C VAL A 320 9.27 11.27 1.37
N VAL A 321 9.21 12.37 0.61
CA VAL A 321 9.30 13.71 1.23
C VAL A 321 7.97 13.97 1.93
N ALA A 322 7.75 13.28 3.05
CA ALA A 322 6.99 13.91 4.12
C ALA A 322 7.65 15.27 4.33
N GLN A 323 6.93 16.37 4.06
CA GLN A 323 7.42 17.71 4.33
C GLN A 323 8.01 17.69 5.74
N MET A 324 9.32 17.89 5.86
CA MET A 324 9.98 18.04 7.15
C MET A 324 9.32 19.23 7.83
N ARG A 325 8.52 18.96 8.86
CA ARG A 325 7.88 19.99 9.67
C ARG A 325 8.84 20.38 10.78
N TYR A 326 9.06 21.68 10.90
CA TYR A 326 9.91 22.24 11.95
C TYR A 326 9.03 22.83 13.05
N PHE A 327 9.49 22.69 14.29
CA PHE A 327 8.80 23.20 15.46
C PHE A 327 9.78 23.99 16.32
N VAL A 328 9.30 25.08 16.92
CA VAL A 328 9.98 25.76 18.02
C VAL A 328 9.27 25.45 19.33
N VAL A 329 10.04 25.18 20.37
CA VAL A 329 9.51 24.85 21.70
C VAL A 329 8.98 26.11 22.37
N ALA A 330 7.67 26.19 22.56
CA ALA A 330 7.01 27.34 23.18
C ALA A 330 7.15 27.35 24.71
N HIS A 331 7.21 26.16 25.31
CA HIS A 331 7.31 25.93 26.75
C HIS A 331 8.30 24.81 27.04
N GLU A 332 9.09 24.95 28.11
CA GLU A 332 10.00 23.89 28.55
C GLU A 332 9.20 22.63 28.90
N PHE A 333 9.70 21.49 28.47
CA PHE A 333 9.13 20.18 28.74
C PHE A 333 10.25 19.26 29.22
N GLN A 334 10.02 18.60 30.35
CA GLN A 334 10.99 17.69 30.94
C GLN A 334 10.44 16.27 30.84
N ALA A 335 11.18 15.41 30.15
CA ALA A 335 10.82 14.02 29.97
C ALA A 335 10.72 13.30 31.31
N GLU A 336 9.60 12.63 31.54
CA GLU A 336 9.36 11.74 32.67
C GLU A 336 9.72 10.28 32.31
N GLU A 337 9.64 9.93 31.02
CA GLU A 337 9.94 8.59 30.49
C GLU A 337 11.12 8.58 29.51
N ASP A 338 11.78 7.42 29.36
CA ASP A 338 12.94 7.25 28.46
C ASP A 338 12.62 7.47 26.96
N VAL A 339 11.33 7.44 26.59
CA VAL A 339 10.86 7.67 25.22
C VAL A 339 10.54 9.14 24.94
N GLU A 340 10.43 9.95 25.99
CA GLU A 340 10.14 11.38 25.91
C GLU A 340 11.42 12.18 25.72
N LEU A 341 11.31 13.36 25.10
CA LEU A 341 12.44 14.24 24.88
C LEU A 341 12.33 15.48 25.76
N SER A 342 13.24 15.65 26.71
CA SER A 342 13.39 16.92 27.42
C SER A 342 13.83 18.00 26.43
N VAL A 343 13.06 19.07 26.34
CA VAL A 343 13.30 20.20 25.42
C VAL A 343 13.21 21.53 26.14
N PHE A 344 14.07 22.47 25.73
CA PHE A 344 14.11 23.81 26.32
C PHE A 344 13.35 24.81 25.44
N LYS A 345 12.84 25.87 26.06
CA LYS A 345 12.15 26.93 25.33
C LYS A 345 13.05 27.51 24.24
N ASP A 346 12.45 27.78 23.08
CA ASP A 346 13.11 28.28 21.87
C ASP A 346 14.05 27.29 21.15
N GLU A 347 14.09 26.02 21.58
CA GLU A 347 14.80 24.94 20.87
C GLU A 347 14.06 24.57 19.58
N ILE A 348 14.81 24.30 18.50
CA ILE A 348 14.26 23.97 17.18
C ILE A 348 14.31 22.46 16.95
N LEU A 349 13.14 21.90 16.69
CA LEU A 349 12.93 20.47 16.51
C LEU A 349 12.46 20.17 15.07
N CYS A 350 12.85 19.02 14.56
CA CYS A 350 12.40 18.48 13.28
C CYS A 350 11.53 17.24 13.52
N ALA A 351 10.35 17.16 12.90
CA ALA A 351 9.52 15.96 12.98
C ALA A 351 10.16 14.82 12.17
N THR A 352 10.40 13.69 12.85
CA THR A 352 10.96 12.49 12.22
C THR A 352 9.89 11.54 11.71
N GLU A 353 8.65 11.66 12.19
CA GLU A 353 7.52 10.80 11.82
C GLU A 353 6.25 11.64 11.63
N GLY A 354 5.58 11.49 10.49
CA GLY A 354 4.52 12.40 10.04
C GLY A 354 3.15 12.23 10.71
N ILE A 355 3.03 11.37 11.73
CA ILE A 355 1.74 11.07 12.37
C ILE A 355 1.84 11.37 13.85
N ALA A 356 1.20 12.45 14.28
CA ALA A 356 0.91 12.70 15.68
C ALA A 356 -0.02 11.61 16.22
N GLN A 357 0.36 10.95 17.31
CA GLN A 357 -0.50 10.00 18.02
C GLN A 357 -0.87 10.61 19.37
N ASP A 358 -2.17 10.74 19.62
CA ASP A 358 -2.72 11.18 20.91
C ASP A 358 -2.17 12.52 21.44
N GLY A 359 -1.85 13.45 20.53
CA GLY A 359 -1.32 14.77 20.88
C GLY A 359 0.19 14.81 21.11
N TRP A 360 0.90 13.70 20.89
CA TRP A 360 2.35 13.61 20.94
C TRP A 360 2.94 13.51 19.54
N ILE A 361 4.11 14.10 19.34
CA ILE A 361 4.85 14.04 18.08
C ILE A 361 6.29 13.61 18.33
N LYS A 362 6.80 12.74 17.46
CA LYS A 362 8.18 12.27 17.52
C LYS A 362 9.09 13.25 16.78
N VAL A 363 10.03 13.81 17.52
CA VAL A 363 10.87 14.89 17.05
C VAL A 363 12.34 14.62 17.37
N GLU A 364 13.22 15.22 16.59
CA GLU A 364 14.66 15.26 16.83
C GLU A 364 15.13 16.71 16.95
N VAL A 365 16.11 16.97 17.83
CA VAL A 365 16.71 18.30 17.97
C VAL A 365 17.56 18.59 16.74
N THR A 366 17.32 19.71 16.06
CA THR A 366 17.98 20.00 14.78
C THR A 366 19.51 20.13 14.91
N MET A 367 20.00 20.52 16.10
CA MET A 367 21.44 20.61 16.42
C MET A 367 22.04 19.34 17.02
N ASP A 368 21.21 18.37 17.41
CA ASP A 368 21.68 17.10 17.97
C ASP A 368 20.72 15.95 17.60
N ALA A 369 21.02 15.28 16.48
CA ALA A 369 20.24 14.14 15.99
C ALA A 369 20.22 12.94 16.96
N ARG A 370 21.06 12.93 18.02
CA ARG A 370 21.02 11.88 19.05
C ARG A 370 19.88 12.11 20.04
N ARG A 371 19.46 13.36 20.22
CA ARG A 371 18.34 13.76 21.07
C ARG A 371 17.05 13.67 20.26
N ARG A 372 16.39 12.52 20.36
CA ARG A 372 15.09 12.25 19.75
C ARG A 372 14.15 11.60 20.74
N GLY A 373 12.87 11.92 20.64
CA GLY A 373 11.83 11.36 21.49
C GLY A 373 10.48 12.01 21.21
N PHE A 374 9.51 11.72 22.06
CA PHE A 374 8.17 12.30 21.96
C PHE A 374 8.05 13.58 22.78
N VAL A 375 7.37 14.58 22.23
CA VAL A 375 7.02 15.84 22.90
C VAL A 375 5.54 16.12 22.65
N PRO A 376 4.77 16.61 23.66
CA PRO A 376 3.38 16.97 23.43
C PRO A 376 3.28 18.18 22.50
N ILE A 377 2.37 18.12 21.52
CA ILE A 377 2.18 19.17 20.50
C ILE A 377 1.80 20.52 21.15
N SER A 378 1.16 20.51 22.33
CA SER A 378 0.81 21.73 23.06
C SER A 378 2.02 22.54 23.56
N TYR A 379 3.21 21.94 23.62
CA TYR A 379 4.47 22.60 23.98
C TYR A 379 5.23 23.13 22.76
N LEU A 380 4.74 22.85 21.55
CA LEU A 380 5.40 23.14 20.29
C LEU A 380 4.60 24.18 19.50
N ARG A 381 5.31 25.03 18.76
CA ARG A 381 4.75 25.91 17.74
C ARG A 381 5.39 25.56 16.41
N GLU A 382 4.58 25.20 15.42
CA GLU A 382 5.08 24.93 14.07
C GLU A 382 5.68 26.20 13.48
N ILE A 383 6.85 26.08 12.83
CA ILE A 383 7.56 27.16 12.16
C ILE A 383 7.92 26.74 10.73
N SER A 384 8.06 27.71 9.85
CA SER A 384 8.49 27.43 8.48
C SER A 384 9.95 26.97 8.42
N ALA A 385 10.33 26.23 7.38
CA ALA A 385 11.72 25.84 7.16
C ALA A 385 12.67 27.05 7.04
N ALA A 386 12.16 28.20 6.55
CA ALA A 386 12.92 29.44 6.46
C ALA A 386 13.19 30.06 7.84
N GLU A 387 12.19 30.09 8.72
CA GLU A 387 12.35 30.54 10.11
C GLU A 387 13.30 29.63 10.88
N ALA A 388 13.16 28.31 10.72
CA ALA A 388 14.05 27.33 11.33
C ALA A 388 15.52 27.58 10.92
N SER A 389 15.75 27.81 9.62
CA SER A 389 17.08 28.10 9.08
C SER A 389 17.66 29.43 9.57
N ALA A 390 16.82 30.45 9.75
CA ALA A 390 17.25 31.76 10.25
C ALA A 390 17.61 31.76 11.74
N SER A 391 16.95 30.88 12.53
CA SER A 391 17.20 30.74 13.96
C SER A 391 18.37 29.80 14.29
N MET A 392 18.93 29.08 13.30
CA MET A 392 20.11 28.25 13.52
C MET A 392 21.39 29.10 13.52
N PRO A 393 22.28 28.93 14.51
CA PRO A 393 23.57 29.62 14.51
C PRO A 393 24.37 29.18 13.28
N ALA A 394 24.87 30.16 12.51
CA ALA A 394 25.67 29.89 11.32
C ALA A 394 26.87 28.98 11.69
N PRO A 395 27.13 27.91 10.93
CA PRO A 395 28.27 27.05 11.21
C PRO A 395 29.53 27.91 11.16
N ALA A 396 30.27 27.95 12.28
CA ALA A 396 31.49 28.72 12.40
C ALA A 396 32.44 28.32 11.27
N SER A 397 32.64 29.23 10.32
CA SER A 397 33.59 29.07 9.21
C SER A 397 34.97 28.88 9.80
N SER A 398 35.47 27.64 9.78
CA SER A 398 36.80 27.26 10.22
C SER A 398 37.85 27.91 9.30
N ALA A 399 38.38 29.06 9.70
CA ALA A 399 39.64 29.58 9.19
C ALA A 399 40.81 28.81 9.85
N PRO A 400 41.91 28.55 9.12
CA PRO A 400 43.05 27.79 9.65
C PRO A 400 43.84 28.62 10.70
N PRO A 401 44.36 28.00 11.78
CA PRO A 401 45.09 28.73 12.80
C PRO A 401 46.55 28.96 12.38
N SER A 402 46.95 30.23 12.35
CA SER A 402 48.35 30.65 12.32
C SER A 402 48.92 30.75 13.73
N ALA A 403 50.19 30.38 13.84
CA ALA A 403 50.99 30.19 15.04
C ALA A 403 51.11 31.41 15.97
N GLY A 404 51.33 31.14 17.27
CA GLY A 404 51.83 32.14 18.22
C GLY A 404 51.69 31.75 19.69
N GLU A 405 52.76 31.15 20.25
CA GLU A 405 53.33 31.37 21.59
C GLU A 405 52.42 31.26 22.82
N SER A 406 52.46 30.15 23.58
CA SER A 406 53.45 29.84 24.63
C SER A 406 53.65 30.93 25.68
N THR A 407 53.03 30.76 26.85
CA THR A 407 53.68 30.88 28.17
C THR A 407 52.68 30.50 29.27
N SER A 408 52.94 29.39 29.96
CA SER A 408 52.41 29.12 31.30
C SER A 408 53.37 29.68 32.35
N PRO A 409 52.91 29.88 33.60
CA PRO A 409 53.35 28.93 34.61
C PRO A 409 52.32 28.60 35.71
N MET A 410 52.26 27.30 36.03
CA MET A 410 52.31 26.68 37.36
C MET A 410 51.71 27.40 38.59
N ARG A 411 50.61 26.86 39.15
CA ARG A 411 50.45 26.65 40.60
C ARG A 411 49.27 25.72 40.94
N THR A 412 49.56 24.59 41.56
CA THR A 412 48.68 23.76 42.41
C THR A 412 48.77 24.22 43.88
N PRO A 413 48.03 23.64 44.84
CA PRO A 413 46.59 23.38 44.93
C PRO A 413 46.00 23.95 46.24
N GLN A 414 44.67 24.13 46.37
CA GLN A 414 44.08 24.32 47.71
C GLN A 414 42.73 23.62 47.88
N ARG A 415 42.68 22.93 49.02
CA ARG A 415 41.67 22.01 49.54
C ARG A 415 40.83 22.76 50.57
N ALA A 416 39.51 22.78 50.40
CA ALA A 416 38.47 22.99 51.42
C ALA A 416 37.14 22.67 50.71
N GLY A 417 36.18 21.90 51.22
CA GLY A 417 35.84 21.61 52.60
C GLY A 417 34.38 22.03 52.79
N GLY A 418 33.51 21.07 53.09
CA GLY A 418 32.13 21.27 53.56
C GLY A 418 31.13 21.78 52.51
N GLU A 419 29.83 21.55 52.60
CA GLU A 419 28.99 20.88 53.59
C GLU A 419 27.63 20.68 52.90
N SER A 420 27.01 19.53 53.14
CA SER A 420 25.59 19.32 52.89
C SER A 420 24.79 20.10 53.95
N PRO A 421 23.58 20.58 53.62
CA PRO A 421 22.48 20.06 54.44
C PRO A 421 21.20 19.75 53.65
N ALA A 422 20.53 18.73 54.17
CA ALA A 422 19.17 18.34 53.88
C ALA A 422 18.13 19.27 54.55
N ARG A 423 16.87 19.07 54.12
CA ARG A 423 15.57 19.48 54.68
C ARG A 423 15.06 20.88 54.33
N ALA A 424 13.92 20.91 53.63
CA ALA A 424 12.65 21.26 54.27
C ALA A 424 11.47 20.76 53.43
N ALA A 425 10.54 20.06 54.10
CA ALA A 425 9.20 19.79 53.63
C ALA A 425 8.35 21.06 53.76
N LEU A 426 7.43 21.29 52.82
CA LEU A 426 6.22 22.08 53.06
C LEU A 426 5.11 21.57 52.13
N ALA A 427 4.04 21.09 52.77
CA ALA A 427 2.76 20.84 52.18
C ALA A 427 2.11 22.14 51.70
N ASN A 428 1.31 22.09 50.62
CA ASN A 428 -0.12 22.42 50.67
C ASN A 428 -0.77 22.53 49.28
N THR A 429 -2.06 22.15 49.28
CA THR A 429 -3.17 22.63 48.45
C THR A 429 -3.49 21.89 47.15
N THR A 430 -4.39 20.92 47.33
CA THR A 430 -5.38 20.44 46.38
C THR A 430 -6.22 21.58 45.79
N ILE A 431 -6.24 21.74 44.46
CA ILE A 431 -7.40 22.28 43.71
C ILE A 431 -7.58 21.42 42.47
N SER A 432 -8.61 20.58 42.49
CA SER A 432 -9.15 19.89 41.32
C SER A 432 -9.90 20.88 40.45
N THR A 433 -9.47 21.05 39.20
CA THR A 433 -10.30 21.59 38.12
C THR A 433 -10.27 20.60 36.96
N SER A 434 -11.23 19.68 36.95
CA SER A 434 -11.55 18.82 35.81
C SER A 434 -12.18 19.67 34.71
N LEU A 435 -11.41 20.03 33.68
CA LEU A 435 -11.97 20.57 32.43
C LEU A 435 -12.31 19.41 31.51
N ASN A 436 -13.60 19.07 31.54
CA ASN A 436 -14.27 18.11 30.69
C ASN A 436 -14.63 18.81 29.37
N LEU A 437 -13.79 18.68 28.33
CA LEU A 437 -14.16 19.13 26.98
C LEU A 437 -14.87 18.00 26.24
N GLY A 438 -16.20 18.06 26.28
CA GLY A 438 -17.08 17.24 25.46
C GLY A 438 -16.98 17.60 23.98
N ASN A 439 -16.80 16.55 23.18
CA ASN A 439 -16.98 16.51 21.73
C ASN A 439 -18.35 17.05 21.31
N CYS A 440 -18.37 18.03 20.40
CA CYS A 440 -19.53 18.39 19.58
C CYS A 440 -19.17 18.19 18.11
N SER A 441 -19.67 17.13 17.49
CA SER A 441 -19.74 17.01 16.02
C SER A 441 -21.19 16.74 15.67
N ASP A 442 -21.89 17.81 15.28
CA ASP A 442 -23.28 17.73 14.84
C ASP A 442 -23.36 17.88 13.32
N VAL A 443 -24.26 17.07 12.78
CA VAL A 443 -24.40 16.69 11.38
C VAL A 443 -25.10 17.78 10.57
N VAL A 444 -24.46 18.25 9.50
CA VAL A 444 -25.11 19.07 8.46
C VAL A 444 -25.95 18.15 7.57
N LYS A 445 -27.27 18.10 7.80
CA LYS A 445 -28.24 17.58 6.82
C LYS A 445 -28.59 18.69 5.82
N LYS A 446 -28.12 18.56 4.58
CA LYS A 446 -28.48 19.45 3.47
C LYS A 446 -29.75 18.94 2.80
N GLY A 447 -30.75 19.83 2.71
CA GLY A 447 -32.13 19.54 2.32
C GLY A 447 -32.34 19.21 0.85
N SER A 448 -33.38 18.42 0.62
CA SER A 448 -33.98 18.10 -0.67
C SER A 448 -35.01 19.17 -1.05
N SER A 449 -34.95 19.67 -2.28
CA SER A 449 -35.96 20.52 -2.89
C SER A 449 -37.24 19.74 -3.20
N PRO A 450 -38.45 20.28 -2.95
CA PRO A 450 -39.68 19.72 -3.52
C PRO A 450 -40.13 20.49 -4.76
N SER A 451 -40.55 19.71 -5.76
CA SER A 451 -41.28 20.14 -6.96
C SER A 451 -42.69 20.60 -6.58
N LEU A 452 -43.10 21.75 -7.12
CA LEU A 452 -44.45 22.29 -7.05
C LEU A 452 -45.36 21.53 -8.02
N GLN A 453 -46.47 20.96 -7.56
CA GLN A 453 -47.78 21.17 -8.20
C GLN A 453 -48.95 20.98 -7.22
N PRO A 454 -50.09 21.68 -7.43
CA PRO A 454 -51.17 21.84 -6.46
C PRO A 454 -52.45 21.10 -6.88
N MET A 455 -53.20 20.54 -5.92
CA MET A 455 -54.68 20.61 -5.87
C MET A 455 -55.28 19.71 -4.79
N ARG A 456 -56.33 20.27 -4.15
CA ARG A 456 -57.43 19.65 -3.39
C ARG A 456 -57.17 19.17 -1.95
N SER A 457 -57.63 20.00 -1.03
CA SER A 457 -58.44 19.60 0.15
C SER A 457 -59.93 19.48 -0.28
N PRO A 458 -60.89 18.97 0.53
CA PRO A 458 -60.81 18.64 1.97
C PRO A 458 -61.46 17.30 2.39
N GLU A 459 -61.17 16.80 3.60
CA GLU A 459 -62.17 16.53 4.66
C GLU A 459 -61.57 15.74 5.86
N THR A 460 -61.73 16.34 7.04
CA THR A 460 -62.06 15.76 8.35
C THR A 460 -61.68 14.31 8.71
N ALA A 461 -60.76 14.16 9.67
CA ALA A 461 -61.00 13.34 10.87
C ALA A 461 -59.94 13.65 11.95
N ALA A 462 -60.41 13.91 13.16
CA ALA A 462 -59.63 14.11 14.36
C ALA A 462 -59.00 12.81 14.85
N ALA A 463 -57.72 12.84 15.25
CA ALA A 463 -57.16 11.89 16.19
C ALA A 463 -55.93 12.49 16.90
N HIS A 464 -55.92 12.31 18.21
CA HIS A 464 -54.93 12.76 19.18
C HIS A 464 -53.47 12.40 18.83
N ALA A 465 -52.57 13.38 18.94
CA ALA A 465 -51.14 13.13 19.07
C ALA A 465 -50.52 14.11 20.09
N ALA A 466 -49.72 13.56 20.99
CA ALA A 466 -49.03 14.23 22.09
C ALA A 466 -48.02 15.28 21.62
N PRO A 467 -47.69 16.31 22.43
CA PRO A 467 -46.76 17.35 22.04
C PRO A 467 -45.33 16.83 22.08
N THR A 468 -44.75 16.54 20.92
CA THR A 468 -43.31 16.41 20.75
C THR A 468 -42.67 17.79 20.82
N SER A 469 -41.88 18.00 21.87
CA SER A 469 -41.06 19.18 22.14
C SER A 469 -40.04 19.37 21.01
N SER A 470 -40.34 20.29 20.09
CA SER A 470 -39.38 20.77 19.10
C SER A 470 -38.35 21.65 19.81
N SER A 471 -37.13 21.12 19.99
CA SER A 471 -35.96 21.87 20.45
C SER A 471 -35.59 22.93 19.41
N ILE A 472 -35.98 24.18 19.69
CA ILE A 472 -35.54 25.34 18.93
C ILE A 472 -34.06 25.57 19.30
N HIS A 473 -33.15 25.27 18.37
CA HIS A 473 -31.72 25.52 18.52
C HIS A 473 -31.49 27.04 18.56
N LEU A 474 -31.41 27.59 19.77
CA LEU A 474 -30.98 28.97 20.02
C LEU A 474 -29.51 29.12 19.66
N THR A 475 -29.16 30.26 19.06
CA THR A 475 -27.76 30.60 18.76
C THR A 475 -26.93 30.71 20.05
N PRO A 476 -25.60 30.50 20.03
CA PRO A 476 -24.75 30.61 21.23
C PRO A 476 -24.88 31.97 21.95
N ALA A 477 -25.18 33.05 21.22
CA ALA A 477 -25.47 34.35 21.80
C ALA A 477 -26.80 34.39 22.59
N GLN A 478 -27.81 33.66 22.13
CA GLN A 478 -29.10 33.52 22.83
C GLN A 478 -29.03 32.52 24.00
N GLN A 479 -28.09 31.57 23.97
CA GLN A 479 -27.82 30.69 25.11
C GLN A 479 -26.97 31.37 26.20
N ALA A 480 -26.06 32.27 25.81
CA ALA A 480 -25.29 33.09 26.75
C ALA A 480 -26.14 34.18 27.41
N ALA A 481 -27.15 34.69 26.71
CA ALA A 481 -28.21 35.51 27.27
C ALA A 481 -29.20 34.61 28.04
N GLY A 482 -28.81 34.16 29.23
CA GLY A 482 -29.69 33.41 30.13
C GLY A 482 -31.04 34.13 30.37
N PRO A 483 -32.03 33.45 30.97
CA PRO A 483 -33.35 34.03 31.22
C PRO A 483 -33.19 35.41 31.86
N VAL A 484 -33.81 36.43 31.25
CA VAL A 484 -33.66 37.84 31.62
C VAL A 484 -33.85 37.97 33.12
N ASN A 485 -32.74 38.08 33.83
CA ASN A 485 -32.72 37.99 35.28
C ASN A 485 -33.43 39.26 35.80
N ARG A 486 -34.49 39.12 36.61
CA ARG A 486 -35.27 40.27 37.13
C ARG A 486 -34.38 41.33 37.80
N HIS A 487 -33.21 40.94 38.29
CA HIS A 487 -32.17 41.83 38.81
C HIS A 487 -31.62 42.86 37.83
N LEU A 488 -31.71 42.65 36.50
CA LEU A 488 -31.34 43.66 35.50
C LEU A 488 -32.32 44.84 35.48
N LEU A 489 -33.57 44.67 35.94
CA LEU A 489 -34.55 45.75 36.02
C LEU A 489 -34.48 46.52 37.34
N GLU A 490 -33.95 45.91 38.41
CA GLU A 490 -33.87 46.51 39.75
C GLU A 490 -32.61 47.36 39.96
N ASN A 491 -31.57 47.16 39.14
CA ASN A 491 -30.30 47.87 39.28
C ASN A 491 -29.87 48.51 37.94
N PRO A 492 -29.96 49.85 37.77
CA PRO A 492 -29.61 50.52 36.52
C PRO A 492 -28.13 50.35 36.14
N ASN A 493 -27.23 50.16 37.12
CA ASN A 493 -25.80 49.93 36.85
C ASN A 493 -25.56 48.57 36.19
N ALA A 494 -26.38 47.55 36.50
CA ALA A 494 -26.25 46.23 35.89
C ALA A 494 -26.60 46.25 34.39
N VAL A 495 -27.50 47.14 33.96
CA VAL A 495 -27.84 47.33 32.54
C VAL A 495 -26.67 47.95 31.77
N VAL A 496 -26.03 48.97 32.36
CA VAL A 496 -24.85 49.62 31.77
C VAL A 496 -23.69 48.62 31.65
N ASP A 497 -23.44 47.83 32.69
CA ASP A 497 -22.40 46.79 32.66
C ASP A 497 -22.67 45.71 31.61
N ALA A 498 -23.92 45.27 31.48
CA ALA A 498 -24.32 44.30 30.44
C ALA A 498 -24.14 44.88 29.03
N PHE A 499 -24.49 46.15 28.83
CA PHE A 499 -24.28 46.85 27.56
C PHE A 499 -22.78 46.97 27.24
N MET A 500 -21.95 47.40 28.18
CA MET A 500 -20.50 47.49 28.02
C MET A 500 -19.87 46.12 27.71
N LYS A 501 -20.33 45.05 28.36
CA LYS A 501 -19.87 43.67 28.06
C LYS A 501 -20.27 43.23 26.65
N ASN A 502 -21.51 43.51 26.23
CA ASN A 502 -21.96 43.21 24.87
C ASN A 502 -21.18 44.01 23.82
N GLU A 503 -20.88 45.28 24.08
CA GLU A 503 -20.09 46.13 23.19
C GLU A 503 -18.66 45.59 23.05
N VAL A 504 -18.01 45.20 24.15
CA VAL A 504 -16.68 44.56 24.12
C VAL A 504 -16.73 43.25 23.36
N TYR A 505 -17.74 42.40 23.60
CA TYR A 505 -17.91 41.15 22.88
C TYR A 505 -18.10 41.36 21.37
N PHE A 506 -18.93 42.33 20.99
CA PHE A 506 -19.17 42.67 19.59
C PHE A 506 -17.88 43.14 18.90
N ASN A 507 -17.12 44.02 19.55
CA ASN A 507 -15.83 44.49 19.04
C ASN A 507 -14.81 43.33 18.90
N GLN A 508 -14.76 42.42 19.88
CA GLN A 508 -13.92 41.22 19.78
C GLN A 508 -14.35 40.29 18.64
N LEU A 509 -15.66 40.11 18.44
CA LEU A 509 -16.20 39.29 17.37
C LEU A 509 -15.86 39.89 16.00
N MET A 510 -16.02 41.20 15.83
CA MET A 510 -15.65 41.91 14.61
C MET A 510 -14.16 41.84 14.34
N GLN A 511 -13.32 41.98 15.37
CA GLN A 511 -11.88 41.82 15.27
C GLN A 511 -11.49 40.40 14.84
N ARG A 512 -12.08 39.36 15.44
CA ARG A 512 -11.84 37.95 15.06
C ARG A 512 -12.25 37.67 13.62
N ARG A 513 -13.37 38.25 13.18
CA ARG A 513 -13.82 38.11 11.79
C ARG A 513 -12.86 38.81 10.82
N ALA A 514 -12.41 40.02 11.15
CA ALA A 514 -11.44 40.75 10.33
C ALA A 514 -10.10 40.01 10.24
N SER A 515 -9.59 39.48 11.36
CA SER A 515 -8.35 38.69 11.36
C SER A 515 -8.48 37.39 10.56
N ALA A 516 -9.62 36.70 10.65
CA ALA A 516 -9.86 35.48 9.86
C ALA A 516 -9.90 35.78 8.35
N LEU A 517 -10.52 36.89 7.94
CA LEU A 517 -10.52 37.32 6.54
C LEU A 517 -9.12 37.70 6.04
N ALA A 518 -8.32 38.39 6.87
CA ALA A 518 -6.94 38.72 6.55
C ALA A 518 -6.07 37.45 6.40
N GLN A 519 -6.24 36.46 7.28
CA GLN A 519 -5.56 35.17 7.17
C GLN A 519 -5.95 34.41 5.89
N MET A 520 -7.24 34.41 5.54
CA MET A 520 -7.70 33.80 4.28
C MET A 520 -7.13 34.49 3.05
N GLN A 521 -7.04 35.84 3.06
CA GLN A 521 -6.43 36.61 1.98
C GLN A 521 -4.94 36.29 1.83
N SER A 522 -4.20 36.29 2.94
CA SER A 522 -2.77 35.93 2.95
C SER A 522 -2.54 34.50 2.43
N GLY A 523 -3.35 33.53 2.86
CA GLY A 523 -3.23 32.15 2.39
C GLY A 523 -3.57 31.99 0.91
N LEU A 524 -4.51 32.79 0.38
CA LEU A 524 -4.81 32.81 -1.04
C LEU A 524 -3.65 33.39 -1.86
N GLU A 525 -3.03 34.47 -1.39
CA GLU A 525 -1.86 35.07 -2.04
C GLU A 525 -0.68 34.10 -2.07
N GLU A 526 -0.39 33.42 -0.96
CA GLU A 526 0.65 32.38 -0.89
C GLU A 526 0.37 31.26 -1.89
N ALA A 527 -0.85 30.69 -1.89
CA ALA A 527 -1.24 29.66 -2.85
C ALA A 527 -1.12 30.13 -4.32
N MET A 528 -1.42 31.40 -4.61
CA MET A 528 -1.23 31.97 -5.95
C MET A 528 0.25 32.03 -6.36
N THR A 529 1.15 32.37 -5.42
CA THR A 529 2.59 32.36 -5.68
C THR A 529 3.14 30.95 -5.90
N GLU A 530 2.66 29.95 -5.15
CA GLU A 530 3.02 28.54 -5.37
C GLU A 530 2.55 28.02 -6.72
N VAL A 531 1.33 28.38 -7.14
CA VAL A 531 0.80 28.03 -8.46
C VAL A 531 1.64 28.66 -9.58
N ALA A 532 2.10 29.90 -9.41
CA ALA A 532 3.02 30.53 -10.35
C ALA A 532 4.36 29.77 -10.43
N ALA A 533 4.97 29.43 -9.29
CA ALA A 533 6.20 28.64 -9.26
C ALA A 533 6.03 27.23 -9.86
N CYS A 534 4.86 26.60 -9.70
CA CYS A 534 4.51 25.35 -10.36
C CYS A 534 4.41 25.49 -11.88
N LYS A 535 3.83 26.59 -12.39
CA LYS A 535 3.77 26.88 -13.83
C LYS A 535 5.17 27.07 -14.42
N ASP A 536 6.06 27.76 -13.71
CA ASP A 536 7.44 27.96 -14.16
C ASP A 536 8.21 26.63 -14.22
N ARG A 537 8.06 25.78 -13.19
CA ARG A 537 8.63 24.43 -13.19
C ARG A 537 8.10 23.57 -14.34
N SER A 538 6.79 23.63 -14.61
CA SER A 538 6.16 22.96 -15.75
C SER A 538 6.76 23.44 -17.08
N ALA A 539 6.91 24.75 -17.27
CA ALA A 539 7.53 25.33 -18.47
C ALA A 539 9.00 24.92 -18.66
N VAL A 540 9.77 24.75 -17.57
CA VAL A 540 11.14 24.22 -17.62
C VAL A 540 11.15 22.75 -18.04
N LEU A 541 10.24 21.92 -17.49
CA LEU A 541 10.14 20.51 -17.85
C LEU A 541 9.75 20.32 -19.33
N THR A 542 8.78 21.09 -19.82
CA THR A 542 8.39 21.06 -21.25
C THR A 542 9.56 21.39 -22.17
N ARG A 543 10.39 22.38 -21.83
CA ARG A 543 11.62 22.69 -22.58
C ARG A 543 12.61 21.53 -22.57
N LYS A 544 12.88 20.94 -21.40
CA LYS A 544 13.80 19.79 -21.29
C LYS A 544 13.31 18.58 -22.08
N LEU A 545 12.01 18.34 -22.11
CA LEU A 545 11.40 17.26 -22.90
C LEU A 545 11.62 17.49 -24.39
N HIS A 546 11.38 18.70 -24.87
CA HIS A 546 11.66 19.06 -26.27
C HIS A 546 13.16 18.98 -26.62
N ASP A 547 14.05 19.33 -25.70
CA ASP A 547 15.50 19.18 -25.90
C ASP A 547 15.91 17.70 -26.02
N LEU A 548 15.33 16.83 -25.18
CA LEU A 548 15.53 15.37 -25.24
C LEU A 548 15.00 14.79 -26.55
N ASP A 549 13.81 15.16 -26.99
CA ASP A 549 13.26 14.75 -28.28
C ASP A 549 14.21 15.15 -29.43
N GLY A 550 14.79 16.36 -29.36
CA GLY A 550 15.79 16.82 -30.32
C GLY A 550 17.09 16.00 -30.27
N VAL A 551 17.53 15.51 -29.11
CA VAL A 551 18.68 14.59 -29.00
C VAL A 551 18.34 13.23 -29.63
N VAL A 552 17.16 12.70 -29.33
CA VAL A 552 16.69 11.42 -29.87
C VAL A 552 16.61 11.45 -31.39
N GLU A 553 16.03 12.51 -31.98
CA GLU A 553 15.92 12.62 -33.44
C GLU A 553 17.30 12.78 -34.11
N ARG A 554 18.25 13.49 -33.47
CA ARG A 554 19.63 13.56 -33.96
C ARG A 554 20.32 12.18 -33.94
N GLU A 555 20.14 11.39 -32.89
CA GLU A 555 20.69 10.03 -32.83
C GLU A 555 20.03 9.10 -33.85
N ARG A 556 18.72 9.24 -34.06
CA ARG A 556 18.00 8.52 -35.11
C ARG A 556 18.54 8.85 -36.49
N GLN A 557 18.77 10.12 -36.79
CA GLN A 557 19.38 10.55 -38.06
C GLN A 557 20.78 9.96 -38.23
N ARG A 558 21.65 10.05 -37.20
CA ARG A 558 22.99 9.44 -37.23
C ARG A 558 22.94 7.95 -37.50
N TRP A 559 21.93 7.25 -36.98
CA TRP A 559 21.76 5.82 -37.22
C TRP A 559 21.31 5.54 -38.67
N MET A 560 20.38 6.32 -39.20
CA MET A 560 19.98 6.22 -40.62
C MET A 560 21.17 6.46 -41.54
N ASP A 561 21.99 7.48 -41.27
CA ASP A 561 23.19 7.80 -42.06
C ASP A 561 24.18 6.63 -42.04
N ARG A 562 24.42 5.99 -40.88
CA ARG A 562 25.27 4.79 -40.76
C ARG A 562 24.73 3.60 -41.56
N VAL A 563 23.41 3.37 -41.50
CA VAL A 563 22.76 2.28 -42.26
C VAL A 563 22.87 2.53 -43.76
N GLU A 564 22.69 3.78 -44.20
CA GLU A 564 22.85 4.14 -45.62
C GLU A 564 24.30 4.03 -46.09
N GLU A 565 25.26 4.44 -45.26
CA GLU A 565 26.69 4.25 -45.51
C GLU A 565 27.06 2.77 -45.64
N GLU A 566 26.57 1.92 -44.73
CA GLU A 566 26.78 0.47 -44.76
C GLU A 566 26.13 -0.16 -46.00
N LYS A 567 24.90 0.24 -46.34
CA LYS A 567 24.22 -0.18 -47.57
C LYS A 567 25.02 0.20 -48.82
N ALA A 568 25.58 1.41 -48.86
CA ALA A 568 26.46 1.85 -49.94
C ALA A 568 27.76 1.05 -49.99
N HIS A 569 28.34 0.71 -48.83
CA HIS A 569 29.52 -0.14 -48.73
C HIS A 569 29.25 -1.55 -49.27
N VAL A 570 28.15 -2.20 -48.85
CA VAL A 570 27.71 -3.50 -49.35
C VAL A 570 27.45 -3.47 -50.87
N SER A 571 26.82 -2.40 -51.37
CA SER A 571 26.57 -2.24 -52.81
C SER A 571 27.86 -2.09 -53.63
N ARG A 572 28.93 -1.53 -53.04
CA ARG A 572 30.25 -1.44 -53.66
C ARG A 572 31.06 -2.74 -53.54
N SER A 573 30.93 -3.44 -52.42
CA SER A 573 31.73 -4.63 -52.12
C SER A 573 31.12 -5.93 -52.63
N ALA A 574 29.84 -5.95 -53.02
CA ALA A 574 29.24 -7.04 -53.77
C ALA A 574 29.73 -6.93 -55.23
N PRO A 575 30.72 -7.73 -55.66
CA PRO A 575 31.06 -7.80 -57.07
C PRO A 575 29.79 -8.21 -57.81
N TYR A 576 29.46 -7.45 -58.85
CA TYR A 576 28.41 -7.74 -59.82
C TYR A 576 28.52 -9.22 -60.17
N SER A 577 27.71 -10.04 -59.51
CA SER A 577 27.67 -11.47 -59.77
C SER A 577 26.99 -11.55 -61.12
N ALA A 578 27.83 -11.59 -62.16
CA ALA A 578 27.40 -11.77 -63.53
C ALA A 578 26.36 -12.90 -63.52
N PRO A 579 25.19 -12.71 -64.15
CA PRO A 579 24.16 -13.73 -64.15
C PRO A 579 24.76 -14.97 -64.80
N LEU A 580 25.16 -15.94 -63.97
CA LEU A 580 25.47 -17.27 -64.41
C LEU A 580 24.17 -17.80 -64.98
N ALA A 581 24.09 -17.77 -66.31
CA ALA A 581 23.04 -18.38 -67.09
C ALA A 581 22.97 -19.86 -66.69
N VAL A 582 22.04 -20.17 -65.80
CA VAL A 582 21.69 -21.56 -65.47
C VAL A 582 20.96 -22.11 -66.70
N PRO A 583 21.49 -23.14 -67.38
CA PRO A 583 20.79 -23.74 -68.50
C PRO A 583 19.53 -24.43 -67.96
N VAL A 584 18.37 -23.99 -68.45
CA VAL A 584 17.08 -24.66 -68.29
C VAL A 584 17.19 -26.00 -69.03
N SER A 585 17.48 -27.07 -68.29
CA SER A 585 17.41 -28.42 -68.84
C SER A 585 15.95 -28.89 -68.81
N CYS A 586 15.35 -28.89 -70.00
CA CYS A 586 14.09 -29.57 -70.30
C CYS A 586 14.23 -31.08 -70.01
N GLY A 587 13.49 -31.56 -69.01
CA GLY A 587 13.36 -32.98 -68.69
C GLY A 587 11.88 -33.34 -68.53
N THR A 588 11.39 -34.11 -69.50
CA THR A 588 10.02 -34.53 -69.78
C THR A 588 9.42 -35.55 -68.79
N THR A 589 8.21 -35.23 -68.27
CA THR A 589 6.99 -36.06 -68.11
C THR A 589 7.03 -37.37 -67.25
N PRO A 590 5.92 -38.13 -67.08
CA PRO A 590 4.86 -37.87 -66.08
C PRO A 590 4.48 -39.11 -65.24
N VAL A 591 3.99 -38.95 -64.00
CA VAL A 591 3.17 -39.99 -63.34
C VAL A 591 1.92 -39.38 -62.72
N ARG A 592 0.82 -39.59 -63.44
CA ARG A 592 -0.57 -39.54 -62.97
C ARG A 592 -0.78 -40.58 -61.87
N SER A 593 -1.48 -40.21 -60.80
CA SER A 593 -2.60 -41.00 -60.27
C SER A 593 -3.52 -40.12 -59.42
N PRO A 594 -4.83 -40.43 -59.36
CA PRO A 594 -5.88 -39.47 -59.08
C PRO A 594 -6.44 -39.63 -57.65
N ILE A 595 -6.75 -38.51 -56.99
CA ILE A 595 -7.68 -38.53 -55.87
C ILE A 595 -8.84 -37.59 -56.19
N ILE A 596 -9.96 -38.25 -56.45
CA ILE A 596 -11.31 -37.74 -56.67
C ILE A 596 -11.88 -37.30 -55.31
N GLY A 597 -12.46 -36.10 -55.24
CA GLY A 597 -13.28 -35.66 -54.12
C GLY A 597 -13.83 -34.24 -54.34
N PRO A 598 -15.12 -33.97 -54.06
CA PRO A 598 -15.97 -33.23 -55.00
C PRO A 598 -16.12 -31.72 -54.71
N ARG A 599 -16.32 -30.98 -55.80
CA ARG A 599 -16.84 -29.61 -55.86
C ARG A 599 -18.36 -29.64 -55.97
N SER A 600 -19.03 -28.91 -55.07
CA SER A 600 -20.37 -28.31 -55.19
C SER A 600 -20.34 -27.07 -54.28
N GLY A 601 -20.68 -25.84 -54.63
CA GLY A 601 -21.45 -25.25 -55.73
C GLY A 601 -21.01 -23.77 -55.87
N LEU A 602 -21.09 -23.18 -57.06
CA LEU A 602 -22.19 -22.30 -57.51
C LEU A 602 -22.43 -21.09 -56.58
N GLY A 603 -22.09 -19.89 -57.05
CA GLY A 603 -22.55 -18.68 -56.37
C GLY A 603 -21.94 -17.35 -56.82
N ARG A 604 -22.25 -16.93 -58.05
CA ARG A 604 -22.44 -15.54 -58.51
C ARG A 604 -21.34 -14.48 -58.29
N SER A 605 -20.81 -14.08 -59.44
CA SER A 605 -20.40 -12.73 -59.83
C SER A 605 -21.45 -11.66 -59.55
N VAL A 606 -21.04 -10.55 -58.94
CA VAL A 606 -21.51 -9.19 -59.29
C VAL A 606 -20.30 -8.27 -59.16
N LEU A 607 -19.81 -7.81 -60.31
CA LEU A 607 -19.09 -6.55 -60.45
C LEU A 607 -20.12 -5.45 -60.21
N ASP A 608 -19.80 -4.45 -59.40
CA ASP A 608 -19.91 -3.07 -59.85
C ASP A 608 -18.97 -2.19 -59.02
N ASP A 609 -18.11 -1.55 -59.80
CA ASP A 609 -17.12 -0.54 -59.50
C ASP A 609 -17.85 0.81 -59.62
N ASP A 610 -17.86 1.62 -58.57
CA ASP A 610 -18.06 3.07 -58.74
C ASP A 610 -17.67 3.81 -57.44
N SER A 611 -16.42 4.24 -57.41
CA SER A 611 -16.04 5.49 -56.73
C SER A 611 -16.21 6.64 -57.72
N PRO A 612 -16.62 7.84 -57.26
CA PRO A 612 -15.58 8.84 -57.08
C PRO A 612 -15.77 9.78 -55.87
N ARG A 613 -14.64 10.02 -55.21
CA ARG A 613 -14.06 11.33 -54.86
C ARG A 613 -15.00 12.54 -54.60
N GLN A 614 -14.75 13.12 -53.42
CA GLN A 614 -14.27 14.50 -53.20
C GLN A 614 -15.23 15.57 -52.64
N LEU A 615 -14.66 16.23 -51.62
CA LEU A 615 -14.67 17.67 -51.27
C LEU A 615 -15.60 18.18 -50.17
N ARG A 616 -14.91 18.58 -49.09
CA ARG A 616 -15.15 19.70 -48.17
C ARG A 616 -16.01 20.84 -48.74
N ALA A 617 -16.88 21.37 -47.89
CA ALA A 617 -16.77 22.73 -47.34
C ALA A 617 -17.00 22.65 -45.83
#